data_AF-A0A1Y0VX09-F1
#
_entry.id   AF-A0A1Y0VX09-F1
#
_cell.length_a   1.000
_cell.length_b   1.000
_cell.length_c   1.000
_cell.angle_alpha   90.00
_cell.angle_beta   90.00
_cell.angle_gamma   90.00
#
_symmetry.space_group_name_H-M   'P 1'
#
loop_
_entity.id
_entity.type
_entity.pdbx_description
1 polymer ?
#
loop_
_entity_poly.entity_id
_entity_poly.type
_entity_poly.pdbx_seq_one_letter_code
_entity_poly.pdbx_strand_id
1 'polypeptide(L)'
;MNYCWLLFKEESNIEQYHDVADEDLQEYVLGQIFEAMDQHRELLTQLAKHNANNSSIVSSIYEYFKNEAITILKQHLKNQTSKVPLELVAKHYSNTILLVLKWIFIENHPLSKREAMEYVDELLGK
;
A
#
# COMPACT_ATOMS: atom_id res chain seq x y z
N MET A 1 -10.70 -14.88 13.55
CA MET A 1 -11.04 -14.45 12.18
C MET A 1 -10.05 -13.37 11.75
N ASN A 2 -8.75 -13.71 11.64
CA ASN A 2 -7.62 -12.79 11.39
C ASN A 2 -6.49 -13.52 10.60
N TYR A 3 -6.83 -14.32 9.59
CA TYR A 3 -5.85 -15.12 8.84
C TYR A 3 -5.48 -14.54 7.47
N CYS A 4 -6.30 -13.66 6.89
CA CYS A 4 -6.07 -13.19 5.51
C CYS A 4 -4.84 -12.28 5.39
N TRP A 5 -4.57 -11.39 6.35
CA TRP A 5 -3.36 -10.55 6.30
C TRP A 5 -2.08 -11.37 6.44
N LEU A 6 -2.12 -12.56 7.07
CA LEU A 6 -0.95 -13.43 7.20
C LEU A 6 -0.54 -14.00 5.83
N LEU A 7 -1.53 -14.36 5.00
CA LEU A 7 -1.31 -14.76 3.61
C LEU A 7 -0.62 -13.63 2.82
N PHE A 8 -1.16 -12.42 2.90
CA PHE A 8 -0.56 -11.25 2.23
C PHE A 8 0.82 -10.91 2.78
N LYS A 9 1.06 -11.10 4.08
CA LYS A 9 2.37 -10.92 4.70
C LYS A 9 3.40 -11.89 4.15
N GLU A 10 3.09 -13.18 4.13
CA GLU A 10 4.01 -14.23 3.65
C GLU A 10 4.38 -14.05 2.17
N GLU A 11 3.46 -13.50 1.38
CA GLU A 11 3.67 -13.31 -0.06
C GLU A 11 4.20 -11.91 -0.41
N SER A 12 4.03 -10.92 0.47
CA SER A 12 4.62 -9.60 0.24
C SER A 12 6.10 -9.60 0.64
N ASN A 13 6.98 -9.24 -0.28
CA ASN A 13 8.39 -8.93 0.05
C ASN A 13 8.55 -7.49 0.59
N ILE A 14 7.49 -6.88 1.12
CA ILE A 14 7.48 -5.46 1.52
C ILE A 14 8.54 -5.16 2.59
N GLU A 15 8.86 -6.13 3.45
CA GLU A 15 9.89 -6.03 4.49
C GLU A 15 11.34 -6.09 3.95
N GLN A 16 11.56 -6.48 2.67
CA GLN A 16 12.90 -6.63 2.05
C GLN A 16 13.45 -5.32 1.45
N TYR A 17 13.05 -4.18 1.99
CA TYR A 17 13.39 -2.86 1.45
C TYR A 17 14.81 -2.36 1.79
N HIS A 18 15.59 -3.11 2.56
CA HIS A 18 16.87 -2.64 3.10
C HIS A 18 17.94 -2.32 2.05
N ASP A 19 17.84 -2.92 0.85
CA ASP A 19 18.75 -2.69 -0.27
C ASP A 19 18.19 -1.69 -1.30
N VAL A 20 16.99 -1.15 -1.06
CA VAL A 20 16.33 -0.21 -1.97
C VAL A 20 16.87 1.20 -1.74
N ALA A 21 17.21 1.89 -2.82
CA ALA A 21 17.62 3.28 -2.75
C ALA A 21 16.51 4.13 -2.15
N ASP A 22 16.92 5.11 -1.36
CA ASP A 22 16.04 6.03 -0.67
C ASP A 22 14.99 6.67 -1.63
N GLU A 23 15.43 7.12 -2.81
CA GLU A 23 14.58 7.74 -3.84
C GLU A 23 13.52 6.80 -4.45
N ASP A 24 13.79 5.49 -4.49
CA ASP A 24 12.93 4.49 -5.11
C ASP A 24 11.96 3.83 -4.10
N LEU A 25 12.12 4.11 -2.80
CA LEU A 25 11.43 3.37 -1.76
C LEU A 25 9.90 3.48 -1.83
N GLN A 26 9.38 4.64 -2.24
CA GLN A 26 7.93 4.81 -2.44
C GLN A 26 7.41 3.87 -3.54
N GLU A 27 8.10 3.84 -4.68
CA GLU A 27 7.74 2.98 -5.80
C GLU A 27 7.85 1.50 -5.42
N TYR A 28 8.88 1.14 -4.67
CA TYR A 28 9.06 -0.20 -4.12
C TYR A 28 7.89 -0.59 -3.22
N VAL A 29 7.54 0.24 -2.24
CA VAL A 29 6.43 -0.04 -1.30
C VAL A 29 5.12 -0.21 -2.07
N LEU A 30 4.82 0.69 -3.00
CA LEU A 30 3.63 0.57 -3.85
C LEU A 30 3.65 -0.73 -4.66
N GLY A 31 4.78 -1.03 -5.32
CA GLY A 31 4.94 -2.20 -6.16
C GLY A 31 4.76 -3.50 -5.40
N GLN A 32 5.36 -3.62 -4.21
CA GLN A 32 5.23 -4.82 -3.38
C GLN A 32 3.80 -5.04 -2.90
N ILE A 33 3.10 -3.99 -2.49
CA ILE A 33 1.70 -4.12 -2.05
C ILE A 33 0.81 -4.44 -3.26
N PHE A 34 1.04 -3.77 -4.40
CA PHE A 34 0.30 -4.02 -5.63
C PHE A 34 0.41 -5.49 -6.05
N GLU A 35 1.63 -6.04 -6.10
CA GLU A 35 1.86 -7.43 -6.51
C GLU A 35 1.20 -8.43 -5.55
N ALA A 36 1.33 -8.21 -4.24
CA ALA A 36 0.68 -9.05 -3.24
C ALA A 36 -0.85 -9.02 -3.38
N MET A 37 -1.44 -7.86 -3.67
CA MET A 37 -2.88 -7.74 -3.91
C MET A 37 -3.30 -8.35 -5.26
N ASP A 38 -2.49 -8.18 -6.30
CA ASP A 38 -2.79 -8.65 -7.65
C ASP A 38 -2.79 -10.18 -7.76
N GLN A 39 -1.87 -10.84 -7.06
CA GLN A 39 -1.85 -12.30 -6.93
C GLN A 39 -3.17 -12.88 -6.36
N HIS A 40 -3.87 -12.09 -5.54
CA HIS A 40 -5.16 -12.45 -4.94
C HIS A 40 -6.33 -11.61 -5.44
N ARG A 41 -6.22 -11.00 -6.64
CA ARG A 41 -7.23 -10.07 -7.16
C ARG A 41 -8.63 -10.66 -7.18
N GLU A 42 -8.77 -11.93 -7.58
CA GLU A 42 -10.06 -12.60 -7.62
C GLU A 42 -10.67 -12.74 -6.22
N LEU A 43 -9.86 -13.18 -5.24
CA LEU A 43 -10.27 -13.28 -3.84
C LEU A 43 -10.70 -11.91 -3.29
N LEU A 44 -9.90 -10.87 -3.51
CA LEU A 44 -10.20 -9.49 -3.07
C LEU A 44 -11.51 -8.98 -3.71
N THR A 45 -11.71 -9.25 -4.99
CA THR A 45 -12.94 -8.88 -5.73
C THR A 45 -14.16 -9.60 -5.16
N GLN A 46 -14.03 -10.89 -4.85
CA GLN A 46 -15.11 -11.67 -4.22
C GLN A 46 -15.41 -11.14 -2.80
N LEU A 47 -14.37 -10.87 -2.00
CA LEU A 47 -14.51 -10.29 -0.66
C LEU A 47 -15.19 -8.92 -0.70
N ALA A 48 -14.89 -8.09 -1.70
CA ALA A 48 -15.52 -6.78 -1.90
C ALA A 48 -16.98 -6.87 -2.37
N LYS A 49 -17.34 -7.86 -3.19
CA LYS A 49 -18.73 -8.06 -3.68
C LYS A 49 -19.66 -8.61 -2.59
N HIS A 50 -19.16 -9.52 -1.76
CA HIS A 50 -19.98 -10.21 -0.76
C HIS A 50 -20.07 -9.47 0.57
N ASN A 51 -19.18 -8.52 0.81
CA ASN A 51 -19.23 -7.68 1.98
C ASN A 51 -19.31 -6.22 1.54
N ALA A 52 -20.32 -5.48 1.98
CA ALA A 52 -20.33 -4.02 1.82
C ALA A 52 -18.94 -3.47 2.16
N ASN A 53 -18.45 -2.49 1.39
CA ASN A 53 -17.07 -1.95 1.27
C ASN A 53 -16.24 -1.74 2.58
N ASN A 54 -16.79 -2.04 3.74
CA ASN A 54 -16.23 -2.07 5.09
C ASN A 54 -16.29 -3.46 5.77
N SER A 55 -16.11 -4.60 5.08
CA SER A 55 -15.87 -5.85 5.83
C SER A 55 -14.66 -5.67 6.74
N SER A 56 -14.74 -6.20 7.95
CA SER A 56 -13.63 -6.24 8.90
C SER A 56 -12.37 -6.88 8.29
N ILE A 57 -12.53 -7.82 7.35
CA ILE A 57 -11.43 -8.51 6.65
C ILE A 57 -10.70 -7.57 5.68
N VAL A 58 -11.43 -6.94 4.74
CA VAL A 58 -10.81 -5.98 3.80
C VAL A 58 -10.14 -4.86 4.59
N SER A 59 -10.84 -4.28 5.56
CA SER A 59 -10.27 -3.25 6.43
C SER A 59 -9.00 -3.72 7.14
N SER A 60 -8.94 -4.98 7.61
CA SER A 60 -7.74 -5.52 8.27
C SER A 60 -6.53 -5.67 7.34
N ILE A 61 -6.74 -6.03 6.07
CA ILE A 61 -5.67 -6.18 5.08
C ILE A 61 -5.08 -4.80 4.76
N TYR A 62 -5.94 -3.82 4.54
CA TYR A 62 -5.52 -2.44 4.27
C TYR A 62 -4.82 -1.82 5.49
N GLU A 63 -5.33 -2.07 6.69
CA GLU A 63 -4.71 -1.59 7.93
C GLU A 63 -3.31 -2.18 8.13
N TYR A 64 -3.12 -3.47 7.82
CA TYR A 64 -1.81 -4.12 7.84
C TYR A 64 -0.84 -3.41 6.89
N PHE A 65 -1.16 -3.34 5.59
CA PHE A 65 -0.27 -2.71 4.61
C PHE A 65 -0.03 -1.23 4.87
N LYS A 66 -1.02 -0.51 5.40
CA LYS A 66 -0.85 0.88 5.83
C LYS A 66 0.21 0.99 6.94
N ASN A 67 0.16 0.12 7.95
CA ASN A 67 1.10 0.16 9.07
C ASN A 67 2.52 -0.26 8.64
N GLU A 68 2.64 -1.23 7.72
CA GLU A 68 3.92 -1.59 7.11
C GLU A 68 4.50 -0.43 6.29
N ALA A 69 3.70 0.16 5.38
CA ALA A 69 4.12 1.30 4.57
C ALA A 69 4.57 2.50 5.43
N ILE A 70 3.82 2.82 6.50
CA ILE A 70 4.21 3.88 7.44
C ILE A 70 5.56 3.54 8.09
N THR A 71 5.75 2.29 8.53
CA THR A 71 6.97 1.86 9.21
C THR A 71 8.18 2.00 8.28
N ILE A 72 8.06 1.52 7.05
CA ILE A 72 9.11 1.55 6.03
C ILE A 72 9.46 3.00 5.65
N LEU A 73 8.44 3.79 5.27
CA LEU A 73 8.65 5.18 4.83
C LEU A 73 9.18 6.07 5.96
N LYS A 74 8.75 5.85 7.21
CA LYS A 74 9.31 6.59 8.37
C LYS A 74 10.81 6.34 8.54
N GLN A 75 11.31 5.14 8.25
CA GLN A 75 12.74 4.83 8.41
C GLN A 75 13.58 5.56 7.36
N HIS A 76 13.11 5.61 6.13
CA HIS A 76 13.73 6.35 5.03
C HIS A 76 13.74 7.86 5.26
N LEU A 77 12.60 8.41 5.66
CA LEU A 77 12.46 9.85 5.85
C LEU A 77 13.35 10.41 6.98
N LYS A 78 13.91 9.57 7.88
CA LYS A 78 14.78 9.99 9.00
C LYS A 78 15.95 10.88 8.58
N ASN A 79 16.42 10.75 7.34
CA ASN A 79 17.57 11.49 6.82
C ASN A 79 17.17 12.78 6.09
N GLN A 80 15.87 13.05 5.93
CA GLN A 80 15.37 14.21 5.19
C GLN A 80 15.11 15.40 6.12
N THR A 81 15.52 16.59 5.68
CA THR A 81 15.19 17.85 6.34
C THR A 81 13.87 18.39 5.78
N SER A 82 12.79 18.23 6.54
CA SER A 82 11.47 18.75 6.18
C SER A 82 10.95 19.74 7.22
N LYS A 83 10.20 20.74 6.77
CA LYS A 83 9.42 21.63 7.65
C LYS A 83 8.24 20.91 8.31
N VAL A 84 7.86 19.75 7.77
CA VAL A 84 6.76 18.92 8.23
C VAL A 84 7.33 17.73 9.02
N PRO A 85 6.70 17.32 10.14
CA PRO A 85 7.11 16.10 10.84
C PRO A 85 7.16 14.89 9.89
N LEU A 86 8.28 14.19 9.87
CA LEU A 86 8.51 13.04 8.97
C LEU A 86 7.46 11.94 9.14
N GLU A 87 6.94 11.78 10.35
CA GLU A 87 5.82 10.87 10.61
C GLU A 87 4.54 11.26 9.83
N LEU A 88 4.26 12.55 9.72
CA LEU A 88 3.08 13.03 8.99
C LEU A 88 3.27 12.82 7.49
N VAL A 89 4.48 13.02 6.97
CA VAL A 89 4.83 12.73 5.56
C VAL A 89 4.66 11.24 5.26
N ALA A 90 5.22 10.36 6.09
CA ALA A 90 5.06 8.91 5.92
C ALA A 90 3.59 8.48 5.94
N LYS A 91 2.79 9.04 6.85
CA LYS A 91 1.34 8.80 6.92
C LYS A 91 0.64 9.27 5.66
N HIS A 92 0.96 10.46 5.15
CA HIS A 92 0.37 10.99 3.93
C HIS A 92 0.66 10.07 2.75
N TYR A 93 1.93 9.71 2.53
CA TYR A 93 2.35 8.85 1.42
C TYR A 93 1.68 7.47 1.50
N SER A 94 1.71 6.85 2.68
CA SER A 94 1.06 5.56 2.90
C SER A 94 -0.44 5.63 2.63
N ASN A 95 -1.12 6.67 3.11
CA ASN A 95 -2.55 6.86 2.87
C ASN A 95 -2.87 7.03 1.37
N THR A 96 -2.03 7.76 0.63
CA THR A 96 -2.19 7.94 -0.82
C THR A 96 -2.00 6.62 -1.57
N ILE A 97 -0.98 5.84 -1.23
CA ILE A 97 -0.76 4.50 -1.80
C ILE A 97 -1.98 3.61 -1.54
N LEU A 98 -2.45 3.52 -0.29
CA LEU A 98 -3.58 2.68 0.06
C LEU A 98 -4.91 3.17 -0.54
N LEU A 99 -5.07 4.47 -0.75
CA LEU A 99 -6.22 5.05 -1.47
C LEU A 99 -6.28 4.51 -2.91
N VAL A 100 -5.17 4.58 -3.65
CA VAL A 100 -5.09 4.09 -5.04
C VAL A 100 -5.28 2.58 -5.09
N LEU A 101 -4.69 1.82 -4.16
CA LEU A 101 -4.90 0.37 -4.11
C LEU A 101 -6.37 0.00 -3.82
N LYS A 102 -7.05 0.75 -2.94
CA LYS A 102 -8.47 0.55 -2.66
C LYS A 102 -9.33 0.79 -3.89
N TRP A 103 -9.05 1.88 -4.61
CA TRP A 103 -9.68 2.19 -5.89
C TRP A 103 -9.55 1.02 -6.86
N ILE A 104 -8.37 0.42 -6.95
CA ILE A 104 -8.09 -0.69 -7.88
C ILE A 104 -8.77 -1.99 -7.47
N PHE A 105 -8.55 -2.44 -6.24
CA PHE A 105 -8.85 -3.82 -5.84
C PHE A 105 -10.21 -3.99 -5.14
N ILE A 106 -10.77 -2.92 -4.56
CA ILE A 106 -12.05 -2.99 -3.83
C ILE A 106 -13.16 -2.31 -4.62
N GLU A 107 -12.87 -1.13 -5.16
CA GLU A 107 -13.84 -0.38 -5.98
C GLU A 107 -13.85 -0.86 -7.44
N ASN A 108 -12.96 -1.82 -7.76
CA ASN A 108 -12.92 -2.55 -9.02
C ASN A 108 -12.67 -1.63 -10.23
N HIS A 109 -11.73 -0.70 -10.07
CA HIS A 109 -11.19 0.14 -11.13
C HIS A 109 -9.80 -0.39 -11.57
N PRO A 110 -9.76 -1.40 -12.46
CA PRO A 110 -8.50 -2.08 -12.79
C PRO A 110 -7.50 -1.11 -13.42
N LEU A 111 -6.29 -1.11 -12.86
CA LEU A 111 -5.11 -0.40 -13.36
C LEU A 111 -3.93 -1.35 -13.38
N SER A 112 -2.98 -1.11 -14.30
CA SER A 112 -1.65 -1.70 -14.24
C SER A 112 -0.83 -1.12 -13.08
N LYS A 113 0.25 -1.80 -12.68
CA LYS A 113 1.18 -1.30 -11.66
C LYS A 113 1.75 0.08 -12.02
N ARG A 114 2.06 0.29 -13.31
CA ARG A 114 2.57 1.58 -13.83
C ARG A 114 1.53 2.70 -13.67
N GLU A 115 0.28 2.45 -14.07
CA GLU A 115 -0.79 3.45 -13.91
C GLU A 115 -1.08 3.76 -12.43
N ALA A 116 -0.95 2.76 -11.55
CA ALA A 116 -1.07 2.97 -10.11
C ALA A 116 0.04 3.88 -9.56
N MET A 117 1.28 3.72 -10.04
CA MET A 117 2.40 4.60 -9.70
C MET A 117 2.14 6.03 -10.19
N GLU A 118 1.74 6.19 -11.45
CA GLU A 118 1.39 7.49 -12.04
C GLU A 118 0.30 8.21 -11.22
N TYR A 119 -0.72 7.49 -10.75
CA TYR A 119 -1.78 8.07 -9.93
C TYR A 119 -1.29 8.49 -8.54
N VAL A 120 -0.41 7.72 -7.93
CA VAL A 120 0.16 8.08 -6.63
C VAL A 120 1.03 9.31 -6.75
N ASP A 121 1.87 9.41 -7.78
CA ASP A 121 2.73 10.58 -7.99
C ASP A 121 1.92 11.85 -8.26
N GLU A 122 0.89 11.78 -9.11
CA GLU A 122 -0.04 12.89 -9.35
C GLU A 122 -0.71 13.35 -8.03
N LEU A 123 -1.18 12.41 -7.20
CA LEU A 123 -1.84 12.73 -5.93
C LEU A 123 -0.87 13.26 -4.86
N LEU A 124 0.42 12.95 -4.95
CA LEU A 124 1.47 13.48 -4.09
C LEU A 124 2.06 14.79 -4.63
N GLY A 125 1.66 15.22 -5.83
CA GLY A 125 2.16 16.43 -6.49
C GLY A 125 3.61 16.31 -6.95
N LYS A 126 4.01 15.12 -7.42
CA LYS A 126 5.34 14.84 -7.99
C LYS A 126 5.37 14.98 -9.50
#